data_AF-A0A5Q3L569-F1
#
_entry.id   AF-A0A5Q3L569-F1
#
_cell.length_a   1.000
_cell.length_b   1.000
_cell.length_c   1.000
_cell.angle_alpha   90.00
_cell.angle_beta   90.00
_cell.angle_gamma   90.00
#
_symmetry.space_group_name_H-M   'P 1'
#
loop_
_entity.id
_entity.type
_entity.pdbx_description
1 polymer ?
#
loop_
_entity_poly.entity_id
_entity_poly.type
_entity_poly.pdbx_seq_one_letter_code
_entity_poly.pdbx_strand_id
1 'polypeptide(L)'
;MSSQPSETLSNEPDLTVDPPQTVWGILSNLGPGLIIAGAIVGSGELIATTKTGAEAGFTLLWLIVIGCLIKVFVQVEMGRYCIVTGNTSMTGMNEVPGPRFHVNWLMWYWLAMFVMGLAQLGGIVGGVGQALAISYPVTQQGEDYNLLADAEVHIRETKAKLQGENLPPLLGLEEELQQHQAEFQQQLVHYIDHYEPTLTLETFQNDLLTLNDLTSPYDSFIWATIVAVCTSLLLLRGRYNLVQDFSTALVAAFTGMTIINLIAIQSHHRWAISSTEFWSGFLFQLPNNSSGMSGWEPVVTALATFGIIGVGSTELISYPYWCLEKGYARFIGPRDDSKEWGERAKGWLRVLRWDAFCSMVIYTLATIAFFLLGAAVLSREGLNPEGNQMIRMLGEMYVPGFGAMARTLFLFGAFAVLYSTFFVASAGHARVGADALIIFKIIEKDEEKRWRWIWIFSALFPFVCLGIYCFVQAPAYLVLASGVMQAIMLPMLGLATLYFRYYRCDPRIAPGKSWDFFLWLSVVGLLFAGLSLVGIKLMDLFA
;
A
#
# COMPACT_ATOMS: atom_id res chain seq x y z
N MET A 1 -12.85 26.99 -30.05
CA MET A 1 -12.31 26.36 -31.29
C MET A 1 -10.80 26.30 -31.18
N SER A 2 -10.24 25.12 -30.89
CA SER A 2 -9.03 24.55 -31.52
C SER A 2 -8.65 23.24 -30.83
N SER A 3 -9.09 22.13 -31.45
CA SER A 3 -8.49 20.79 -31.45
C SER A 3 -7.86 20.26 -30.15
N GLN A 4 -8.67 19.58 -29.33
CA GLN A 4 -8.18 18.48 -28.50
C GLN A 4 -8.06 17.22 -29.38
N PRO A 5 -7.00 16.40 -29.27
CA PRO A 5 -7.02 15.08 -29.86
C PRO A 5 -8.03 14.24 -29.08
N SER A 6 -9.03 13.74 -29.79
CA SER A 6 -9.99 12.77 -29.29
C SER A 6 -9.29 11.44 -29.03
N GLU A 7 -8.84 11.19 -27.81
CA GLU A 7 -8.55 9.83 -27.35
C GLU A 7 -9.87 9.13 -27.06
N THR A 8 -10.54 8.73 -28.15
CA THR A 8 -11.71 7.86 -28.15
C THR A 8 -11.32 6.49 -27.60
N LEU A 9 -11.92 6.08 -26.48
CA LEU A 9 -11.75 4.73 -25.92
C LEU A 9 -12.54 3.63 -26.65
N SER A 10 -13.23 3.90 -27.76
CA SER A 10 -13.95 2.81 -28.45
C SER A 10 -14.32 2.97 -29.94
N ASN A 11 -13.93 4.03 -30.67
CA ASN A 11 -14.54 4.30 -31.99
C ASN A 11 -13.60 4.45 -33.21
N GLU A 12 -12.30 4.13 -33.12
CA GLU A 12 -11.51 3.88 -34.35
C GLU A 12 -11.54 2.37 -34.69
N PRO A 13 -12.20 1.94 -35.79
CA PRO A 13 -12.50 0.52 -36.03
C PRO A 13 -11.33 -0.37 -36.50
N ASP A 14 -10.05 0.05 -36.47
CA ASP A 14 -9.02 -0.68 -37.24
C ASP A 14 -7.61 -0.80 -36.62
N LEU A 15 -7.42 -0.49 -35.34
CA LEU A 15 -6.10 -0.62 -34.69
C LEU A 15 -5.94 -1.93 -33.91
N THR A 16 -6.23 -3.07 -34.56
CA THR A 16 -5.68 -4.34 -34.07
C THR A 16 -4.17 -4.32 -34.24
N VAL A 17 -3.43 -4.69 -33.21
CA VAL A 17 -1.96 -4.68 -33.24
C VAL A 17 -1.48 -6.09 -32.99
N ASP A 18 -0.57 -6.57 -33.83
CA ASP A 18 0.03 -7.88 -33.63
C ASP A 18 0.87 -7.90 -32.33
N PRO A 19 0.72 -8.93 -31.50
CA PRO A 19 1.41 -9.00 -30.24
C PRO A 19 2.92 -9.20 -30.44
N PRO A 20 3.77 -8.60 -29.60
CA PRO A 20 5.21 -8.77 -29.69
C PRO A 20 5.61 -10.24 -29.46
N GLN A 21 6.51 -10.74 -30.30
CA GLN A 21 6.99 -12.13 -30.23
C GLN A 21 8.31 -12.27 -29.45
N THR A 22 9.08 -11.19 -29.33
CA THR A 22 10.36 -11.17 -28.61
C THR A 22 10.18 -10.75 -27.16
N VAL A 23 11.05 -11.24 -26.27
CA VAL A 23 11.04 -10.85 -24.86
C VAL A 23 11.18 -9.34 -24.71
N TRP A 24 12.13 -8.72 -25.43
CA TRP A 24 12.30 -7.26 -25.42
C TRP A 24 11.08 -6.49 -25.92
N GLY A 25 10.39 -7.00 -26.95
CA GLY A 25 9.14 -6.42 -27.42
C GLY A 25 8.00 -6.54 -26.40
N ILE A 26 7.97 -7.64 -25.63
CA ILE A 26 7.00 -7.78 -24.53
C ILE A 26 7.33 -6.78 -23.42
N LEU A 27 8.60 -6.68 -23.02
CA LEU A 27 9.06 -5.77 -21.96
C LEU A 27 8.79 -4.30 -22.28
N SER A 28 8.90 -3.88 -23.55
CA SER A 28 8.60 -2.51 -23.97
C SER A 28 7.10 -2.17 -23.99
N ASN A 29 6.23 -3.19 -23.94
CA ASN A 29 4.77 -3.00 -23.90
C ASN A 29 4.20 -3.07 -22.48
N LEU A 30 5.03 -3.34 -21.46
CA LEU A 30 4.59 -3.32 -20.07
C LEU A 30 4.19 -1.92 -19.62
N GLY A 31 3.39 -1.84 -18.56
CA GLY A 31 2.92 -0.56 -18.02
C GLY A 31 1.92 -0.73 -16.88
N PRO A 32 0.77 -1.38 -17.11
CA PRO A 32 -0.27 -1.55 -16.09
C PRO A 32 0.27 -2.19 -14.79
N GLY A 33 1.14 -3.19 -14.91
CA GLY A 33 1.77 -3.86 -13.78
C GLY A 33 2.73 -2.96 -13.02
N LEU A 34 3.48 -2.10 -13.70
CA LEU A 34 4.37 -1.13 -13.05
C LEU A 34 3.60 -0.04 -12.31
N ILE A 35 2.46 0.40 -12.87
CA ILE A 35 1.53 1.31 -12.17
C ILE A 35 1.02 0.65 -10.89
N ILE A 36 0.60 -0.62 -10.96
CA ILE A 36 0.17 -1.38 -9.78
C ILE A 36 1.31 -1.58 -8.78
N ALA A 37 2.51 -1.94 -9.24
CA ALA A 37 3.67 -2.03 -8.36
C ALA A 37 3.93 -0.70 -7.63
N GLY A 38 3.75 0.44 -8.31
CA GLY A 38 3.88 1.75 -7.68
C GLY A 38 2.73 2.20 -6.79
N ALA A 39 1.56 1.56 -6.93
CA ALA A 39 0.45 1.72 -5.99
C ALA A 39 0.69 0.88 -4.73
N ILE A 40 1.21 -0.33 -4.90
CA ILE A 40 1.51 -1.28 -3.84
C ILE A 40 2.67 -0.73 -3.00
N VAL A 41 3.86 -0.64 -3.62
CA VAL A 41 5.13 -0.25 -2.98
C VAL A 41 5.08 1.20 -2.50
N GLY A 42 4.51 1.35 -1.32
CA GLY A 42 4.30 2.61 -0.62
C GLY A 42 3.63 2.31 0.70
N SER A 43 2.35 2.65 0.88
CA SER A 43 1.72 2.49 2.20
C SER A 43 1.61 1.04 2.70
N GLY A 44 1.38 0.07 1.82
CA GLY A 44 1.24 -1.34 2.20
C GLY A 44 2.55 -1.90 2.77
N GLU A 45 3.67 -1.59 2.11
CA GLU A 45 4.99 -2.03 2.50
C GLU A 45 5.59 -1.14 3.59
N LEU A 46 5.63 0.19 3.39
CA LEU A 46 6.30 1.12 4.30
C LEU A 46 5.60 1.23 5.65
N ILE A 47 4.26 1.12 5.72
CA ILE A 47 3.52 1.27 6.99
C ILE A 47 3.09 -0.09 7.53
N ALA A 48 2.31 -0.85 6.75
CA ALA A 48 1.62 -2.01 7.30
C ALA A 48 2.55 -3.23 7.42
N THR A 49 3.41 -3.46 6.42
CA THR A 49 4.35 -4.60 6.39
C THR A 49 5.48 -4.42 7.40
N THR A 50 6.05 -3.22 7.47
CA THR A 50 7.07 -2.86 8.48
C THR A 50 6.51 -3.00 9.89
N LYS A 51 5.29 -2.53 10.13
CA LYS A 51 4.59 -2.72 11.41
C LYS A 51 4.38 -4.19 11.74
N THR A 52 3.97 -5.00 10.76
CA THR A 52 3.84 -6.44 10.96
C THR A 52 5.18 -7.09 11.31
N GLY A 53 6.28 -6.67 10.66
CA GLY A 53 7.64 -7.11 11.00
C GLY A 53 8.06 -6.66 12.40
N ALA A 54 7.70 -5.43 12.80
CA ALA A 54 7.98 -4.90 14.13
C ALA A 54 7.28 -5.71 15.24
N GLU A 55 6.01 -6.05 15.04
CA GLU A 55 5.20 -6.80 16.01
C GLU A 55 5.50 -8.30 16.05
N ALA A 56 5.74 -8.91 14.89
CA ALA A 56 5.84 -10.37 14.75
C ALA A 56 7.29 -10.88 14.62
N GLY A 57 8.27 -9.98 14.56
CA GLY A 57 9.64 -10.33 14.21
C GLY A 57 9.69 -11.08 12.88
N PHE A 58 10.47 -12.17 12.82
CA PHE A 58 10.63 -12.96 11.60
C PHE A 58 9.49 -13.96 11.34
N THR A 59 8.69 -14.30 12.37
CA THR A 59 7.78 -15.47 12.37
C THR A 59 6.75 -15.47 11.25
N LEU A 60 6.31 -14.28 10.80
CA LEU A 60 5.26 -14.15 9.78
C LEU A 60 5.78 -13.98 8.35
N LEU A 61 7.09 -14.11 8.10
CA LEU A 61 7.68 -13.97 6.77
C LEU A 61 7.03 -14.90 5.74
N TRP A 62 6.70 -16.14 6.11
CA TRP A 62 6.02 -17.10 5.23
C TRP A 62 4.67 -16.55 4.72
N LEU A 63 3.90 -15.88 5.58
CA LEU A 63 2.59 -15.34 5.23
C LEU A 63 2.74 -14.19 4.23
N ILE A 64 3.75 -13.34 4.41
CA ILE A 64 4.08 -12.23 3.53
C ILE A 64 4.43 -12.75 2.12
N VAL A 65 5.35 -13.70 2.05
CA VAL A 65 5.82 -14.28 0.78
C VAL A 65 4.68 -15.00 0.07
N ILE A 66 3.95 -15.88 0.76
CA ILE A 66 2.81 -16.59 0.16
C ILE A 66 1.74 -15.59 -0.29
N GLY A 67 1.41 -14.59 0.53
CA GLY A 67 0.42 -13.57 0.20
C GLY A 67 0.75 -12.79 -1.06
N CYS A 68 2.02 -12.48 -1.31
CA CYS A 68 2.44 -11.83 -2.55
C CYS A 68 2.34 -12.78 -3.77
N LEU A 69 2.81 -14.02 -3.62
CA LEU A 69 2.94 -14.95 -4.75
C LEU A 69 1.60 -15.51 -5.23
N ILE A 70 0.67 -15.81 -4.33
CA ILE A 70 -0.55 -16.52 -4.74
C ILE A 70 -1.52 -15.62 -5.50
N LYS A 71 -1.56 -14.31 -5.22
CA LYS A 71 -2.59 -13.41 -5.75
C LYS A 71 -2.43 -13.09 -7.24
N VAL A 72 -1.21 -13.21 -7.78
CA VAL A 72 -0.92 -12.92 -9.20
C VAL A 72 -1.77 -13.76 -10.16
N PHE A 73 -2.13 -14.99 -9.79
CA PHE A 73 -2.97 -15.86 -10.62
C PHE A 73 -4.40 -15.31 -10.76
N VAL A 74 -4.97 -14.81 -9.66
CA VAL A 74 -6.27 -14.13 -9.63
C VAL A 74 -6.18 -12.82 -10.42
N GLN A 75 -5.10 -12.05 -10.24
CA GLN A 75 -4.85 -10.80 -10.99
C GLN A 75 -4.85 -11.03 -12.50
N VAL A 76 -4.11 -12.04 -12.99
CA VAL A 76 -4.03 -12.36 -14.41
C VAL A 76 -5.38 -12.84 -14.95
N GLU A 77 -6.14 -13.63 -14.21
CA GLU A 77 -7.46 -14.10 -14.67
C GLU A 77 -8.52 -12.99 -14.68
N MET A 78 -8.51 -12.08 -13.71
CA MET A 78 -9.33 -10.85 -13.78
C MET A 78 -8.96 -10.00 -15.00
N GLY A 79 -7.65 -9.81 -15.22
CA GLY A 79 -7.13 -9.10 -16.39
C GLY A 79 -7.56 -9.78 -17.70
N ARG A 80 -7.44 -11.11 -17.79
CA ARG A 80 -7.86 -11.90 -18.96
C ARG A 80 -9.33 -11.65 -19.29
N TYR A 81 -10.22 -11.75 -18.30
CA TYR A 81 -11.65 -11.51 -18.51
C TYR A 81 -11.88 -10.13 -19.11
N CYS A 82 -11.29 -9.08 -18.53
CA CYS A 82 -11.53 -7.71 -18.95
C CYS A 82 -10.95 -7.42 -20.33
N ILE A 83 -9.71 -7.85 -20.62
CA ILE A 83 -9.09 -7.53 -21.92
C ILE A 83 -9.71 -8.31 -23.07
N VAL A 84 -10.24 -9.50 -22.82
CA VAL A 84 -10.88 -10.34 -23.85
C VAL A 84 -12.29 -9.88 -24.15
N THR A 85 -13.03 -9.43 -23.12
CA THR A 85 -14.41 -8.96 -23.28
C THR A 85 -14.50 -7.48 -23.63
N GLY A 86 -13.46 -6.69 -23.33
CA GLY A 86 -13.51 -5.23 -23.34
C GLY A 86 -14.32 -4.64 -22.17
N ASN A 87 -14.87 -5.47 -21.29
CA ASN A 87 -15.63 -5.02 -20.13
C ASN A 87 -14.70 -4.66 -18.97
N THR A 88 -15.21 -3.82 -18.08
CA THR A 88 -14.52 -3.46 -16.85
C THR A 88 -14.67 -4.54 -15.77
N SER A 89 -13.78 -4.54 -14.78
CA SER A 89 -13.85 -5.48 -13.66
C SER A 89 -15.14 -5.32 -12.86
N MET A 90 -15.66 -4.10 -12.74
CA MET A 90 -16.96 -3.81 -12.10
C MET A 90 -18.14 -4.47 -12.84
N THR A 91 -18.10 -4.46 -14.17
CA THR A 91 -19.09 -5.20 -14.98
C THR A 91 -18.99 -6.69 -14.71
N GLY A 92 -17.79 -7.25 -14.73
CA GLY A 92 -17.56 -8.67 -14.44
C GLY A 92 -18.02 -9.09 -13.04
N MET A 93 -17.72 -8.31 -12.01
CA MET A 93 -18.16 -8.56 -10.64
C MET A 93 -19.69 -8.50 -10.48
N ASN A 94 -20.39 -7.67 -11.26
CA ASN A 94 -21.85 -7.63 -11.23
C ASN A 94 -22.51 -8.82 -11.95
N GLU A 95 -21.79 -9.46 -12.89
CA GLU A 95 -22.27 -10.61 -13.65
C GLU A 95 -22.21 -11.94 -12.89
N VAL A 96 -21.41 -12.04 -11.82
CA VAL A 96 -21.25 -13.29 -11.05
C VAL A 96 -22.59 -13.77 -10.44
N PRO A 97 -22.76 -15.08 -10.19
CA PRO A 97 -23.95 -15.59 -9.53
C PRO A 97 -24.04 -15.13 -8.06
N GLY A 98 -25.25 -15.00 -7.55
CA GLY A 98 -25.52 -14.66 -6.14
C GLY A 98 -26.75 -13.77 -5.95
N PRO A 99 -27.09 -13.43 -4.69
CA PRO A 99 -28.18 -12.51 -4.37
C PRO A 99 -28.01 -11.14 -5.05
N ARG A 100 -29.11 -10.55 -5.51
CA ARG A 100 -29.14 -9.25 -6.19
C ARG A 100 -30.13 -8.31 -5.53
N PHE A 101 -29.64 -7.16 -5.08
CA PHE A 101 -30.43 -6.03 -4.61
C PHE A 101 -30.07 -4.83 -5.50
N HIS A 102 -30.77 -4.69 -6.64
CA HIS A 102 -30.42 -3.83 -7.79
C HIS A 102 -29.14 -4.24 -8.54
N VAL A 103 -28.05 -4.46 -7.80
CA VAL A 103 -26.77 -5.00 -8.25
C VAL A 103 -26.42 -6.25 -7.44
N ASN A 104 -25.39 -6.99 -7.86
CA ASN A 104 -24.88 -8.15 -7.11
C ASN A 104 -24.44 -7.74 -5.69
N TRP A 105 -24.71 -8.57 -4.68
CA TRP A 105 -24.27 -8.36 -3.29
C TRP A 105 -22.76 -8.06 -3.15
N LEU A 106 -21.93 -8.64 -4.03
CA LEU A 106 -20.49 -8.37 -4.12
C LEU A 106 -20.20 -6.87 -4.33
N MET A 107 -21.04 -6.18 -5.10
CA MET A 107 -20.89 -4.75 -5.39
C MET A 107 -21.19 -3.88 -4.15
N TRP A 108 -22.09 -4.33 -3.27
CA TRP A 108 -22.38 -3.62 -2.03
C TRP A 108 -21.23 -3.76 -1.03
N TYR A 109 -20.65 -4.95 -0.92
CA TYR A 109 -19.45 -5.15 -0.12
C TYR A 109 -18.27 -4.35 -0.69
N TRP A 110 -18.09 -4.38 -2.00
CA TRP A 110 -17.12 -3.52 -2.68
C TRP A 110 -17.32 -2.04 -2.36
N LEU A 111 -18.56 -1.54 -2.32
CA LEU A 111 -18.83 -0.13 -2.00
C LEU A 111 -18.40 0.21 -0.56
N ALA A 112 -18.65 -0.67 0.40
CA ALA A 112 -18.18 -0.49 1.78
C ALA A 112 -16.64 -0.49 1.84
N MET A 113 -16.00 -1.43 1.14
CA MET A 113 -14.54 -1.48 1.01
C MET A 113 -13.98 -0.22 0.31
N PHE A 114 -14.67 0.31 -0.72
CA PHE A 114 -14.27 1.51 -1.45
C PHE A 114 -14.25 2.75 -0.57
N VAL A 115 -15.26 2.92 0.30
CA VAL A 115 -15.29 4.01 1.29
C VAL A 115 -14.12 3.89 2.26
N MET A 116 -13.84 2.67 2.74
CA MET A 116 -12.66 2.42 3.58
C MET A 116 -11.33 2.60 2.83
N GLY A 117 -11.31 2.38 1.52
CA GLY A 117 -10.17 2.68 0.65
C GLY A 117 -9.85 4.18 0.60
N LEU A 118 -10.87 5.04 0.57
CA LEU A 118 -10.69 6.50 0.71
C LEU A 118 -10.14 6.88 2.08
N ALA A 119 -10.57 6.17 3.14
CA ALA A 119 -10.00 6.35 4.48
C ALA A 119 -8.52 5.94 4.54
N GLN A 120 -8.14 4.81 3.93
CA GLN A 120 -6.73 4.43 3.75
C GLN A 120 -5.95 5.53 3.04
N LEU A 121 -6.45 6.05 1.92
CA LEU A 121 -5.79 7.16 1.21
C LEU A 121 -5.67 8.42 2.07
N GLY A 122 -6.61 8.65 2.99
CA GLY A 122 -6.50 9.65 4.06
C GLY A 122 -5.29 9.41 4.96
N GLY A 123 -5.07 8.17 5.41
CA GLY A 123 -3.86 7.81 6.15
C GLY A 123 -2.58 8.03 5.34
N ILE A 124 -2.58 7.72 4.04
CA ILE A 124 -1.43 7.91 3.17
C ILE A 124 -1.10 9.39 3.00
N VAL A 125 -2.07 10.24 2.67
CA VAL A 125 -1.83 11.69 2.52
C VAL A 125 -1.36 12.32 3.83
N GLY A 126 -1.85 11.84 4.97
CA GLY A 126 -1.35 12.19 6.29
C GLY A 126 0.11 11.80 6.50
N GLY A 127 0.51 10.58 6.11
CA GLY A 127 1.90 10.13 6.14
C GLY A 127 2.83 10.95 5.23
N VAL A 128 2.37 11.33 4.03
CA VAL A 128 3.10 12.27 3.16
C VAL A 128 3.25 13.63 3.84
N GLY A 129 2.17 14.13 4.45
CA GLY A 129 2.16 15.39 5.21
C GLY A 129 3.16 15.36 6.37
N GLN A 130 3.20 14.27 7.14
CA GLN A 130 4.18 14.05 8.20
C GLN A 130 5.62 14.04 7.67
N ALA A 131 5.90 13.27 6.61
CA ALA A 131 7.24 13.22 6.01
C ALA A 131 7.74 14.60 5.57
N LEU A 132 6.86 15.42 4.97
CA LEU A 132 7.17 16.78 4.57
C LEU A 132 7.28 17.74 5.75
N ALA A 133 6.44 17.61 6.79
CA ALA A 133 6.53 18.43 8.00
C ALA A 133 7.83 18.18 8.78
N ILE A 134 8.33 16.94 8.79
CA ILE A 134 9.63 16.60 9.38
C ILE A 134 10.77 17.17 8.53
N SER A 135 10.65 17.15 7.21
CA SER A 135 11.71 17.58 6.29
C SER A 135 11.81 19.10 6.16
N TYR A 136 10.65 19.76 6.11
CA TYR A 136 10.47 21.18 5.83
C TYR A 136 9.33 21.70 6.71
N PRO A 137 9.56 21.91 8.01
CA PRO A 137 8.59 22.58 8.86
C PRO A 137 8.31 24.00 8.30
N VAL A 138 7.05 24.39 8.31
CA VAL A 138 6.52 25.66 7.81
C VAL A 138 6.23 26.62 8.97
N THR A 139 5.92 26.08 10.16
CA THR A 139 5.63 26.86 11.36
C THR A 139 6.71 26.70 12.42
N GLN A 140 6.85 27.70 13.29
CA GLN A 140 7.75 27.61 14.46
C GLN A 140 7.36 26.46 15.39
N GLN A 141 6.05 26.23 15.58
CA GLN A 141 5.55 25.09 16.35
C GLN A 141 6.02 23.76 15.75
N GLY A 142 6.03 23.64 14.42
CA GLY A 142 6.55 22.47 13.72
C GLY A 142 8.05 22.27 13.92
N GLU A 143 8.84 23.34 13.87
CA GLU A 143 10.28 23.30 14.18
C GLU A 143 10.54 22.86 15.62
N ASP A 144 9.86 23.48 16.58
CA ASP A 144 10.02 23.19 18.01
C ASP A 144 9.58 21.75 18.34
N TYR A 145 8.49 21.28 17.72
CA TYR A 145 8.04 19.89 17.84
C TYR A 145 9.03 18.91 17.20
N ASN A 146 9.64 19.27 16.07
CA ASN A 146 10.67 18.44 15.44
C ASN A 146 11.88 18.28 16.36
N LEU A 147 12.35 19.36 17.00
CA LEU A 147 13.45 19.32 17.96
C LEU A 147 13.11 18.41 19.15
N LEU A 148 11.94 18.61 19.75
CA LEU A 148 11.46 17.79 20.86
C LEU A 148 11.38 16.31 20.49
N ALA A 149 10.85 16.02 19.30
CA ALA A 149 10.72 14.66 18.81
C ALA A 149 12.07 13.99 18.54
N ASP A 150 13.02 14.74 17.99
CA ASP A 150 14.37 14.23 17.75
C ASP A 150 15.10 13.94 19.08
N ALA A 151 14.91 14.78 20.11
CA ALA A 151 15.45 14.52 21.44
C ALA A 151 14.86 13.25 22.09
N GLU A 152 13.55 12.98 21.93
CA GLU A 152 12.95 11.74 22.43
C GLU A 152 13.54 10.51 21.75
N VAL A 153 13.75 10.57 20.43
CA VAL A 153 14.38 9.50 19.66
C VAL A 153 15.78 9.21 20.18
N HIS A 154 16.61 10.23 20.43
CA HIS A 154 17.95 10.03 21.00
C HIS A 154 17.91 9.36 22.39
N ILE A 155 16.96 9.74 23.25
CA ILE A 155 16.78 9.07 24.55
C ILE A 155 16.48 7.58 24.36
N ARG A 156 15.57 7.26 23.44
CA ARG A 156 15.17 5.87 23.16
C ARG A 156 16.36 5.07 22.63
N GLU A 157 17.11 5.64 21.69
CA GLU A 157 18.30 5.02 21.11
C GLU A 157 19.35 4.72 22.20
N THR A 158 19.67 5.71 23.05
CA THR A 158 20.65 5.56 24.12
C THR A 158 20.20 4.56 25.18
N LYS A 159 18.91 4.56 25.54
CA LYS A 159 18.33 3.56 26.45
C LYS A 159 18.40 2.15 25.87
N ALA A 160 18.15 1.99 24.57
CA ALA A 160 18.23 0.69 23.91
C ALA A 160 19.68 0.19 23.76
N LYS A 161 20.67 1.10 23.66
CA LYS A 161 22.10 0.76 23.75
C LYS A 161 22.47 0.25 25.15
N LEU A 162 21.97 0.88 26.22
CA LEU A 162 22.19 0.47 27.61
C LEU A 162 21.59 -0.90 27.96
N GLN A 163 20.45 -1.23 27.35
CA GLN A 163 19.75 -2.51 27.58
C GLN A 163 20.31 -3.69 26.74
N GLY A 164 21.25 -3.45 25.82
CA GLY A 164 21.81 -4.49 24.96
C GLY A 164 22.80 -5.41 25.67
N GLU A 165 22.53 -6.72 25.69
CA GLU A 165 23.26 -7.75 26.48
C GLU A 165 24.74 -8.01 26.13
N ASN A 166 25.40 -7.27 25.23
CA ASN A 166 26.76 -7.62 24.75
C ASN A 166 27.74 -6.45 24.55
N LEU A 167 27.60 -5.35 25.29
CA LEU A 167 28.59 -4.27 25.28
C LEU A 167 29.44 -4.31 26.56
N PRO A 168 30.77 -4.12 26.49
CA PRO A 168 31.53 -3.77 27.69
C PRO A 168 30.88 -2.52 28.32
N PRO A 169 31.00 -2.30 29.65
CA PRO A 169 30.43 -1.11 30.29
C PRO A 169 31.00 0.12 29.59
N LEU A 170 30.21 0.71 28.70
CA LEU A 170 30.60 1.86 27.91
C LEU A 170 30.47 3.06 28.84
N LEU A 171 31.60 3.41 29.46
CA LEU A 171 31.81 4.64 30.21
C LEU A 171 31.21 5.82 29.41
N GLY A 172 30.21 6.49 29.99
CA GLY A 172 29.61 7.71 29.43
C GLY A 172 28.20 7.56 28.85
N LEU A 173 27.67 6.36 28.57
CA LEU A 173 26.29 6.21 28.05
C LEU A 173 25.21 6.64 29.05
N GLU A 174 25.44 6.44 30.35
CA GLU A 174 24.54 6.94 31.40
C GLU A 174 24.56 8.46 31.49
N GLU A 175 25.72 9.09 31.28
CA GLU A 175 25.86 10.55 31.21
C GLU A 175 25.20 11.11 29.93
N GLU A 176 25.39 10.45 28.79
CA GLU A 176 24.75 10.78 27.51
C GLU A 176 23.23 10.65 27.60
N LEU A 177 22.73 9.59 28.26
CA LEU A 177 21.30 9.42 28.52
C LEU A 177 20.76 10.56 29.40
N GLN A 178 21.46 10.92 30.48
CA GLN A 178 21.09 12.03 31.35
C GLN A 178 21.08 13.37 30.59
N GLN A 179 22.06 13.58 29.72
CA GLN A 179 22.13 14.78 28.88
C GLN A 179 20.94 14.86 27.91
N HIS A 180 20.63 13.79 27.19
CA HIS A 180 19.47 13.76 26.30
C HIS A 180 18.15 13.91 27.06
N GLN A 181 18.03 13.32 28.25
CA GLN A 181 16.89 13.51 29.13
C GLN A 181 16.74 14.98 29.56
N ALA A 182 17.84 15.65 29.93
CA ALA A 182 17.81 17.07 30.28
C ALA A 182 17.43 17.96 29.08
N GLU A 183 17.96 17.65 27.89
CA GLU A 183 17.63 18.36 26.65
C GLU A 183 16.15 18.21 26.28
N PHE A 184 15.63 16.98 26.29
CA PHE A 184 14.21 16.70 26.06
C PHE A 184 13.34 17.45 27.07
N GLN A 185 13.70 17.42 28.35
CA GLN A 185 12.94 18.13 29.38
C GLN A 185 12.93 19.64 29.14
N GLN A 186 14.06 20.23 28.77
CA GLN A 186 14.14 21.65 28.44
C GLN A 186 13.27 22.00 27.23
N GLN A 187 13.32 21.20 26.17
CA GLN A 187 12.52 21.41 24.96
C GLN A 187 11.03 21.20 25.24
N LEU A 188 10.67 20.24 26.09
CA LEU A 188 9.30 19.94 26.46
C LEU A 188 8.68 21.11 27.23
N VAL A 189 9.40 21.67 28.21
CA VAL A 189 8.97 22.87 28.94
C VAL A 189 8.76 24.04 27.99
N HIS A 190 9.72 24.28 27.08
CA HIS A 190 9.60 25.34 26.08
C HIS A 190 8.36 25.16 25.20
N TYR A 191 8.09 23.93 24.75
CA TYR A 191 6.92 23.62 23.92
C TYR A 191 5.60 23.83 24.68
N ILE A 192 5.52 23.35 25.92
CA ILE A 192 4.32 23.48 26.75
C ILE A 192 4.00 24.95 27.03
N ASP A 193 5.01 25.73 27.43
CA ASP A 193 4.83 27.14 27.77
C ASP A 193 4.30 27.98 26.59
N HIS A 194 4.68 27.63 25.36
CA HIS A 194 4.28 28.37 24.16
C HIS A 194 3.00 27.85 23.51
N TYR A 195 2.74 26.54 23.55
CA TYR A 195 1.72 25.91 22.72
C TYR A 195 0.66 25.13 23.51
N GLU A 196 0.89 24.83 24.80
CA GLU A 196 -0.04 24.08 25.66
C GLU A 196 -0.42 24.85 26.94
N PRO A 197 -1.08 26.01 26.83
CA PRO A 197 -1.36 26.87 27.98
C PRO A 197 -2.28 26.23 29.04
N THR A 198 -2.93 25.11 28.70
CA THR A 198 -3.82 24.34 29.60
C THR A 198 -3.10 23.23 30.37
N LEU A 199 -1.87 22.87 30.01
CA LEU A 199 -1.07 21.86 30.71
C LEU A 199 -0.14 22.55 31.72
N THR A 200 -0.30 22.27 33.01
CA THR A 200 0.57 22.83 34.07
C THR A 200 1.72 21.90 34.43
N LEU A 201 2.92 22.45 34.67
CA LEU A 201 4.13 21.71 35.08
C LEU A 201 3.98 20.87 36.37
N GLU A 202 2.99 21.17 37.23
CA GLU A 202 2.69 20.36 38.43
C GLU A 202 1.94 19.06 38.12
N THR A 203 1.18 19.00 37.02
CA THR A 203 0.56 17.76 36.51
C THR A 203 1.62 16.81 35.93
N PHE A 204 2.81 17.34 35.62
CA PHE A 204 3.86 16.70 34.83
C PHE A 204 4.85 15.81 35.63
N GLN A 205 4.98 15.97 36.95
CA GLN A 205 5.89 15.11 37.75
C GLN A 205 5.34 13.69 38.01
N ASN A 206 4.04 13.47 37.82
CA ASN A 206 3.37 12.21 38.22
C ASN A 206 2.95 11.31 37.03
N ASP A 207 2.72 11.87 35.85
CA ASP A 207 2.33 11.11 34.65
C ASP A 207 3.42 11.24 33.58
N LEU A 208 3.96 10.11 33.12
CA LEU A 208 4.96 10.03 32.04
C LEU A 208 4.32 10.48 30.69
N LEU A 209 4.17 11.79 30.50
CA LEU A 209 3.69 12.36 29.24
C LEU A 209 4.61 11.94 28.09
N THR A 210 3.99 11.49 27.01
CA THR A 210 4.66 11.13 25.75
C THR A 210 4.40 12.21 24.71
N LEU A 211 5.20 12.28 23.64
CA LEU A 211 4.93 13.15 22.49
C LEU A 211 3.51 13.02 21.91
N ASN A 212 2.84 11.89 22.15
CA ASN A 212 1.48 11.64 21.67
C ASN A 212 0.41 12.41 22.46
N ASP A 213 0.74 12.89 23.65
CA ASP A 213 -0.16 13.65 24.51
C ASP A 213 -0.15 15.16 24.20
N LEU A 214 0.78 15.60 23.36
CA LEU A 214 0.90 16.99 22.90
C LEU A 214 0.06 17.24 21.66
N THR A 215 -0.50 18.45 21.55
CA THR A 215 -1.13 18.93 20.33
C THR A 215 -0.13 18.86 19.18
N SER A 216 -0.53 18.11 18.15
CA SER A 216 0.30 17.93 16.97
C SER A 216 0.32 19.21 16.13
N PRO A 217 1.50 19.61 15.62
CA PRO A 217 1.62 20.82 14.80
C PRO A 217 0.72 20.79 13.56
N TYR A 218 0.32 21.97 13.11
CA TYR A 218 -0.51 22.09 11.91
C TYR A 218 0.22 21.76 10.60
N ASP A 219 1.55 21.67 10.63
CA ASP A 219 2.43 21.46 9.48
C ASP A 219 2.08 20.23 8.65
N SER A 220 1.76 19.11 9.30
CA SER A 220 1.36 17.89 8.59
C SER A 220 0.06 18.10 7.81
N PHE A 221 -0.89 18.87 8.34
CA PHE A 221 -2.14 19.23 7.65
C PHE A 221 -1.91 20.24 6.53
N ILE A 222 -1.01 21.22 6.72
CA ILE A 222 -0.63 22.18 5.67
C ILE A 222 -0.04 21.42 4.47
N TRP A 223 0.94 20.54 4.73
CA TRP A 223 1.54 19.73 3.68
C TRP A 223 0.55 18.74 3.06
N ALA A 224 -0.27 18.06 3.84
CA ALA A 224 -1.33 17.20 3.32
C ALA A 224 -2.31 17.95 2.41
N THR A 225 -2.63 19.21 2.75
CA THR A 225 -3.48 20.09 1.93
C THR A 225 -2.80 20.43 0.60
N ILE A 226 -1.52 20.82 0.63
CA ILE A 226 -0.74 21.09 -0.57
C ILE A 226 -0.68 19.84 -1.46
N VAL A 227 -0.42 18.68 -0.88
CA VAL A 227 -0.38 17.39 -1.57
C VAL A 227 -1.74 17.09 -2.22
N ALA A 228 -2.85 17.24 -1.50
CA ALA A 228 -4.19 17.03 -2.04
C ALA A 228 -4.48 17.96 -3.23
N VAL A 229 -4.17 19.25 -3.12
CA VAL A 229 -4.33 20.24 -4.20
C VAL A 229 -3.47 19.85 -5.42
N CYS A 230 -2.19 19.56 -5.22
CA CYS A 230 -1.27 19.16 -6.27
C CYS A 230 -1.75 17.87 -6.97
N THR A 231 -2.16 16.86 -6.21
CA THR A 231 -2.71 15.61 -6.73
C THR A 231 -3.97 15.88 -7.56
N SER A 232 -4.94 16.64 -7.05
CA SER A 232 -6.15 16.98 -7.81
C SER A 232 -5.82 17.68 -9.12
N LEU A 233 -4.92 18.67 -9.12
CA LEU A 233 -4.51 19.38 -10.34
C LEU A 233 -3.79 18.48 -11.35
N LEU A 234 -2.91 17.59 -10.87
CA LEU A 234 -2.20 16.65 -11.73
C LEU A 234 -3.13 15.60 -12.33
N LEU A 235 -4.08 15.07 -11.55
CA LEU A 235 -5.05 14.09 -12.04
C LEU A 235 -6.03 14.69 -13.04
N LEU A 236 -6.41 15.96 -12.90
CA LEU A 236 -7.21 16.68 -13.90
C LEU A 236 -6.50 16.80 -15.25
N ARG A 237 -5.16 16.84 -15.26
CA ARG A 237 -4.35 16.82 -16.50
C ARG A 237 -3.90 15.41 -16.91
N GLY A 238 -4.15 14.42 -16.06
CA GLY A 238 -3.40 13.16 -15.99
C GLY A 238 -3.57 12.29 -17.24
N ARG A 239 -2.58 12.34 -18.14
CA ARG A 239 -2.39 11.36 -19.21
C ARG A 239 -1.80 10.08 -18.61
N TYR A 240 -2.18 8.92 -19.14
CA TYR A 240 -1.70 7.61 -18.70
C TYR A 240 -0.17 7.54 -18.53
N ASN A 241 0.60 8.05 -19.50
CA ASN A 241 2.07 8.03 -19.47
C ASN A 241 2.66 8.83 -18.30
N LEU A 242 2.02 9.94 -17.90
CA LEU A 242 2.47 10.72 -16.75
C LEU A 242 2.35 9.90 -15.47
N VAL A 243 1.24 9.17 -15.31
CA VAL A 243 1.04 8.29 -14.15
C VAL A 243 2.08 7.19 -14.13
N GLN A 244 2.27 6.51 -15.27
CA GLN A 244 3.20 5.40 -15.40
C GLN A 244 4.65 5.80 -15.11
N ASP A 245 5.17 6.82 -15.79
CA ASP A 245 6.61 7.13 -15.76
C ASP A 245 7.00 7.74 -14.40
N PHE A 246 6.13 8.61 -13.86
CA PHE A 246 6.35 9.23 -12.55
C PHE A 246 6.35 8.20 -11.42
N SER A 247 5.35 7.31 -11.37
CA SER A 247 5.27 6.30 -10.31
C SER A 247 6.40 5.28 -10.40
N THR A 248 6.77 4.86 -11.62
CA THR A 248 7.82 3.84 -11.83
C THR A 248 9.17 4.33 -11.34
N ALA A 249 9.54 5.58 -11.63
CA ALA A 249 10.82 6.14 -11.21
C ALA A 249 10.95 6.23 -9.68
N LEU A 250 9.92 6.76 -9.00
CA LEU A 250 9.92 6.91 -7.54
C LEU A 250 10.01 5.56 -6.83
N VAL A 251 9.25 4.58 -7.30
CA VAL A 251 9.20 3.24 -6.71
C VAL A 251 10.49 2.48 -6.94
N ALA A 252 11.07 2.56 -8.14
CA ALA A 252 12.36 1.94 -8.42
C ALA A 252 13.47 2.53 -7.54
N ALA A 253 13.52 3.86 -7.39
CA ALA A 253 14.52 4.54 -6.59
C ALA A 253 14.44 4.13 -5.11
N PHE A 254 13.25 4.21 -4.51
CA PHE A 254 13.08 3.88 -3.10
C PHE A 254 13.22 2.39 -2.79
N THR A 255 12.72 1.52 -3.67
CA THR A 255 12.90 0.06 -3.53
C THR A 255 14.39 -0.28 -3.55
N GLY A 256 15.13 0.30 -4.50
CA GLY A 256 16.59 0.13 -4.58
C GLY A 256 17.28 0.60 -3.29
N MET A 257 16.91 1.78 -2.79
CA MET A 257 17.45 2.31 -1.53
C MET A 257 17.14 1.43 -0.32
N THR A 258 15.93 0.88 -0.24
CA THR A 258 15.50 -0.04 0.82
C THR A 258 16.32 -1.34 0.79
N ILE A 259 16.53 -1.90 -0.39
CA ILE A 259 17.37 -3.10 -0.57
C ILE A 259 18.82 -2.82 -0.19
N ILE A 260 19.36 -1.66 -0.60
CA ILE A 260 20.71 -1.22 -0.20
C ILE A 260 20.79 -1.11 1.32
N ASN A 261 19.79 -0.52 1.97
CA ASN A 261 19.73 -0.43 3.43
C ASN A 261 19.78 -1.82 4.08
N LEU A 262 18.94 -2.75 3.61
CA LEU A 262 18.87 -4.11 4.13
C LEU A 262 20.22 -4.84 4.01
N ILE A 263 20.97 -4.60 2.92
CA ILE A 263 22.33 -5.13 2.75
C ILE A 263 23.31 -4.43 3.69
N ALA A 264 23.22 -3.11 3.84
CA ALA A 264 24.10 -2.32 4.68
C ALA A 264 24.01 -2.72 6.17
N ILE A 265 22.80 -2.98 6.69
CA ILE A 265 22.63 -3.38 8.10
C ILE A 265 23.29 -4.72 8.43
N GLN A 266 23.57 -5.58 7.43
CA GLN A 266 24.27 -6.86 7.65
C GLN A 266 25.72 -6.67 8.13
N SER A 267 26.30 -5.48 7.95
CA SER A 267 27.62 -5.13 8.48
C SER A 267 27.65 -4.92 10.00
N HIS A 268 26.48 -4.83 10.65
CA HIS A 268 26.35 -4.57 12.09
C HIS A 268 25.79 -5.79 12.81
N HIS A 269 26.56 -6.36 13.75
CA HIS A 269 26.17 -7.59 14.45
C HIS A 269 24.81 -7.53 15.17
N ARG A 270 24.38 -6.35 15.66
CA ARG A 270 23.09 -6.16 16.35
C ARG A 270 21.87 -6.25 15.42
N TRP A 271 21.99 -5.80 14.17
CA TRP A 271 20.88 -5.74 13.20
C TRP A 271 21.05 -6.72 12.03
N ALA A 272 22.18 -7.41 11.95
CA ALA A 272 22.39 -8.49 10.98
C ALA A 272 21.32 -9.57 11.17
N ILE A 273 20.84 -10.10 10.05
CA ILE A 273 19.82 -11.15 9.99
C ILE A 273 20.58 -12.46 9.88
N SER A 274 20.53 -13.28 10.93
CA SER A 274 21.14 -14.59 10.86
C SER A 274 20.38 -15.50 9.90
N SER A 275 21.08 -16.45 9.28
CA SER A 275 20.44 -17.47 8.43
C SER A 275 19.35 -18.22 9.20
N THR A 276 19.56 -18.46 10.49
CA THR A 276 18.59 -19.11 11.37
C THR A 276 17.31 -18.30 11.55
N GLU A 277 17.41 -16.97 11.73
CA GLU A 277 16.24 -16.08 11.85
C GLU A 277 15.49 -15.95 10.52
N PHE A 278 16.22 -15.86 9.42
CA PHE A 278 15.60 -15.78 8.10
C PHE A 278 14.79 -17.05 7.78
N TRP A 279 15.40 -18.23 8.00
CA TRP A 279 14.72 -19.50 7.74
C TRP A 279 13.66 -19.85 8.79
N SER A 280 13.78 -19.38 10.03
CA SER A 280 12.72 -19.57 11.04
C SER A 280 11.43 -18.85 10.64
N GLY A 281 11.52 -17.75 9.89
CA GLY A 281 10.35 -17.07 9.33
C GLY A 281 9.58 -17.87 8.28
N PHE A 282 10.16 -18.95 7.75
CA PHE A 282 9.47 -19.90 6.86
C PHE A 282 8.83 -21.07 7.61
N LEU A 283 9.02 -21.16 8.93
CA LEU A 283 8.30 -22.13 9.75
C LEU A 283 6.88 -21.63 9.96
N PHE A 284 5.89 -22.49 9.68
CA PHE A 284 4.47 -22.19 9.90
C PHE A 284 4.15 -22.13 11.39
N GLN A 285 4.52 -21.02 12.02
CA GLN A 285 4.34 -20.74 13.43
C GLN A 285 3.63 -19.40 13.59
N LEU A 286 2.91 -19.26 14.70
CA LEU A 286 2.34 -17.98 15.12
C LEU A 286 3.29 -17.34 16.15
N PRO A 287 3.33 -16.00 16.23
CA PRO A 287 4.15 -15.30 17.22
C PRO A 287 3.77 -15.75 18.64
N ASN A 288 4.79 -16.01 19.48
CA ASN A 288 4.57 -16.28 20.90
C ASN A 288 4.30 -14.96 21.66
N ASN A 289 3.57 -15.01 22.77
CA ASN A 289 3.20 -13.85 23.62
C ASN A 289 4.38 -13.13 24.32
N SER A 290 5.61 -13.23 23.81
CA SER A 290 6.82 -12.71 24.45
C SER A 290 7.01 -11.19 24.35
N SER A 291 6.20 -10.49 23.55
CA SER A 291 6.32 -9.04 23.31
C SER A 291 5.40 -8.16 24.18
N GLY A 292 4.67 -8.73 25.15
CA GLY A 292 3.75 -7.96 26.01
C GLY A 292 2.44 -7.52 25.33
N MET A 293 2.26 -7.84 24.03
CA MET A 293 1.01 -7.68 23.29
C MET A 293 0.09 -8.88 23.48
N SER A 294 -1.23 -8.67 23.34
CA SER A 294 -2.20 -9.77 23.39
C SER A 294 -1.88 -10.77 22.27
N GLY A 295 -1.97 -12.08 22.53
CA GLY A 295 -1.43 -13.11 21.63
C GLY A 295 -1.98 -13.14 20.20
N TRP A 296 -3.08 -12.43 19.94
CA TRP A 296 -3.73 -12.37 18.64
C TRP A 296 -3.40 -11.10 17.84
N GLU A 297 -2.90 -10.03 18.47
CA GLU A 297 -2.64 -8.75 17.81
C GLU A 297 -1.72 -8.86 16.60
N PRO A 298 -0.51 -9.48 16.69
CA PRO A 298 0.39 -9.59 15.54
C PRO A 298 -0.22 -10.40 14.38
N VAL A 299 -1.09 -11.37 14.70
CA VAL A 299 -1.79 -12.19 13.70
C VAL A 299 -2.90 -11.39 13.03
N VAL A 300 -3.65 -10.59 13.79
CA VAL A 300 -4.67 -9.68 13.25
C VAL A 300 -4.02 -8.63 12.37
N THR A 301 -2.92 -8.00 12.81
CA THR A 301 -2.14 -7.07 12.00
C THR A 301 -1.71 -7.77 10.72
N ALA A 302 -1.07 -8.94 10.78
CA ALA A 302 -0.61 -9.64 9.58
C ALA A 302 -1.71 -10.05 8.61
N LEU A 303 -2.88 -10.46 9.10
CA LEU A 303 -4.05 -10.78 8.26
C LEU A 303 -4.72 -9.52 7.68
N ALA A 304 -4.74 -8.41 8.42
CA ALA A 304 -5.17 -7.12 7.89
C ALA A 304 -4.19 -6.62 6.81
N THR A 305 -2.89 -6.72 7.09
CA THR A 305 -1.80 -6.42 6.16
C THR A 305 -1.86 -7.35 4.94
N PHE A 306 -2.26 -8.62 5.09
CA PHE A 306 -2.49 -9.53 3.96
C PHE A 306 -3.53 -8.99 2.97
N GLY A 307 -4.50 -8.18 3.41
CA GLY A 307 -5.47 -7.54 2.51
C GLY A 307 -4.86 -6.50 1.56
N ILE A 308 -3.71 -5.93 1.92
CA ILE A 308 -3.05 -4.81 1.22
C ILE A 308 -1.62 -5.11 0.74
N ILE A 309 -0.94 -6.14 1.27
CA ILE A 309 0.39 -6.57 0.80
C ILE A 309 0.30 -7.21 -0.57
N GLY A 310 1.28 -6.88 -1.41
CA GLY A 310 1.28 -7.32 -2.79
C GLY A 310 0.03 -6.77 -3.47
N VAL A 311 -0.64 -7.56 -4.29
CA VAL A 311 -1.86 -7.08 -4.96
C VAL A 311 -3.05 -7.21 -4.01
N GLY A 312 -3.48 -6.10 -3.42
CA GLY A 312 -4.71 -6.01 -2.63
C GLY A 312 -5.98 -6.09 -3.48
N SER A 313 -7.14 -6.12 -2.83
CA SER A 313 -8.43 -6.18 -3.56
C SER A 313 -8.69 -4.94 -4.41
N THR A 314 -8.25 -3.78 -3.96
CA THR A 314 -8.36 -2.53 -4.73
C THR A 314 -7.51 -2.60 -6.00
N GLU A 315 -6.31 -3.16 -5.90
CA GLU A 315 -5.38 -3.34 -7.03
C GLU A 315 -5.88 -4.43 -7.99
N LEU A 316 -6.46 -5.52 -7.49
CA LEU A 316 -7.09 -6.55 -8.33
C LEU A 316 -8.23 -5.97 -9.20
N ILE A 317 -9.02 -5.06 -8.62
CA ILE A 317 -10.15 -4.42 -9.30
C ILE A 317 -9.67 -3.32 -10.26
N SER A 318 -8.67 -2.53 -9.88
CA SER A 318 -8.19 -1.41 -10.68
C SER A 318 -7.18 -1.82 -11.77
N TYR A 319 -6.41 -2.89 -11.59
CA TYR A 319 -5.45 -3.39 -12.57
C TYR A 319 -6.03 -3.55 -13.98
N PRO A 320 -7.20 -4.20 -14.17
CA PRO A 320 -7.79 -4.31 -15.49
C PRO A 320 -8.11 -2.97 -16.17
N TYR A 321 -8.45 -1.91 -15.41
CA TYR A 321 -8.67 -0.58 -15.99
C TYR A 321 -7.39 -0.04 -16.63
N TRP A 322 -6.24 -0.22 -15.99
CA TRP A 322 -4.95 0.18 -16.55
C TRP A 322 -4.60 -0.63 -17.82
N CYS A 323 -4.94 -1.92 -17.87
CA CYS A 323 -4.78 -2.73 -19.08
C CYS A 323 -5.67 -2.24 -20.23
N LEU A 324 -6.92 -1.88 -19.93
CA LEU A 324 -7.86 -1.33 -20.91
C LEU A 324 -7.36 0.02 -21.45
N GLU A 325 -6.88 0.92 -20.58
CA GLU A 325 -6.36 2.24 -20.98
C GLU A 325 -5.06 2.16 -21.77
N LYS A 326 -4.15 1.24 -21.42
CA LYS A 326 -2.97 0.96 -22.23
C LYS A 326 -3.34 0.50 -23.64
N GLY A 327 -4.52 -0.09 -23.78
CA GLY A 327 -5.08 -0.53 -25.06
C GLY A 327 -5.03 -2.03 -25.27
N TYR A 328 -4.72 -2.86 -24.27
CA TYR A 328 -4.59 -4.31 -24.46
C TYR A 328 -5.83 -4.94 -25.10
N ALA A 329 -7.03 -4.54 -24.69
CA ALA A 329 -8.29 -4.97 -25.32
C ALA A 329 -8.44 -4.45 -26.76
N ARG A 330 -8.15 -3.17 -26.97
CA ARG A 330 -8.22 -2.52 -28.30
C ARG A 330 -7.27 -3.19 -29.30
N PHE A 331 -6.07 -3.55 -28.87
CA PHE A 331 -5.06 -4.22 -29.70
C PHE A 331 -5.46 -5.64 -30.11
N ILE A 332 -6.22 -6.36 -29.26
CA ILE A 332 -6.80 -7.66 -29.62
C ILE A 332 -7.91 -7.48 -30.68
N GLY A 333 -8.73 -6.44 -30.50
CA GLY A 333 -9.89 -6.13 -31.31
C GLY A 333 -11.17 -6.83 -30.84
N PRO A 334 -12.33 -6.48 -31.45
CA PRO A 334 -13.61 -7.09 -31.13
C PRO A 334 -13.54 -8.61 -31.26
N ARG A 335 -14.22 -9.31 -30.35
CA ARG A 335 -14.27 -10.77 -30.39
C ARG A 335 -15.00 -11.27 -31.64
N ASP A 336 -14.34 -12.16 -32.36
CA ASP A 336 -14.91 -12.89 -33.50
C ASP A 336 -14.56 -14.40 -33.43
N ASP A 337 -15.10 -15.17 -34.37
CA ASP A 337 -14.90 -16.62 -34.46
C ASP A 337 -13.65 -17.01 -35.28
N SER A 338 -12.84 -16.03 -35.69
CA SER A 338 -11.62 -16.28 -36.49
C SER A 338 -10.52 -16.93 -35.67
N LYS A 339 -9.59 -17.62 -36.35
CA LYS A 339 -8.40 -18.18 -35.67
C LYS A 339 -7.41 -17.07 -35.34
N GLU A 340 -7.34 -16.07 -36.20
CA GLU A 340 -6.50 -14.89 -36.15
C GLU A 340 -6.75 -14.11 -34.85
N TRP A 341 -8.02 -13.88 -34.49
CA TRP A 341 -8.37 -13.27 -33.20
C TRP A 341 -7.84 -14.11 -32.03
N GLY A 342 -8.03 -15.43 -32.08
CA GLY A 342 -7.56 -16.34 -31.03
C GLY A 342 -6.03 -16.31 -30.84
N GLU A 343 -5.28 -16.20 -31.93
CA GLU A 343 -3.81 -16.08 -31.91
C GLU A 343 -3.35 -14.72 -31.39
N ARG A 344 -3.97 -13.62 -31.84
CA ARG A 344 -3.70 -12.27 -31.32
C ARG A 344 -4.01 -12.17 -29.82
N ALA A 345 -5.18 -12.67 -29.41
CA ALA A 345 -5.58 -12.71 -28.00
C ALA A 345 -4.57 -13.50 -27.16
N LYS A 346 -4.11 -14.68 -27.61
CA LYS A 346 -3.07 -15.45 -26.92
C LYS A 346 -1.77 -14.67 -26.73
N GLY A 347 -1.36 -13.90 -27.74
CA GLY A 347 -0.14 -13.11 -27.67
C GLY A 347 -0.27 -11.92 -26.70
N TRP A 348 -1.35 -11.16 -26.74
CA TRP A 348 -1.60 -10.09 -25.76
C TRP A 348 -1.81 -10.63 -24.33
N LEU A 349 -2.39 -11.81 -24.19
CA LEU A 349 -2.45 -12.53 -22.90
C LEU A 349 -1.07 -13.03 -22.42
N ARG A 350 -0.07 -13.15 -23.32
CA ARG A 350 1.33 -13.35 -22.92
C ARG A 350 1.90 -12.05 -22.35
N VAL A 351 1.64 -10.91 -23.00
CA VAL A 351 2.05 -9.59 -22.48
C VAL A 351 1.45 -9.33 -21.10
N LEU A 352 0.13 -9.54 -20.94
CA LEU A 352 -0.55 -9.43 -19.64
C LEU A 352 0.11 -10.27 -18.54
N ARG A 353 0.52 -11.50 -18.87
CA ARG A 353 1.21 -12.38 -17.91
C ARG A 353 2.56 -11.81 -17.52
N TRP A 354 3.38 -11.42 -18.48
CA TRP A 354 4.68 -10.80 -18.19
C TRP A 354 4.51 -9.54 -17.34
N ASP A 355 3.52 -8.70 -17.67
CA ASP A 355 3.20 -7.47 -16.93
C ASP A 355 2.86 -7.75 -15.46
N ALA A 356 1.99 -8.72 -15.19
CA ALA A 356 1.62 -9.12 -13.83
C ALA A 356 2.75 -9.84 -13.07
N PHE A 357 3.51 -10.73 -13.72
CA PHE A 357 4.59 -11.47 -13.04
C PHE A 357 5.82 -10.60 -12.77
N CYS A 358 6.21 -9.71 -13.71
CA CYS A 358 7.31 -8.78 -13.48
C CYS A 358 6.98 -7.79 -12.36
N SER A 359 5.77 -7.25 -12.35
CA SER A 359 5.31 -6.40 -11.24
C SER A 359 5.27 -7.16 -9.92
N MET A 360 4.84 -8.43 -9.95
CA MET A 360 4.88 -9.31 -8.77
C MET A 360 6.25 -9.47 -8.17
N VAL A 361 7.27 -9.72 -8.99
CA VAL A 361 8.63 -9.81 -8.49
C VAL A 361 9.07 -8.50 -7.83
N ILE A 362 8.77 -7.36 -8.47
CA ILE A 362 9.16 -6.03 -7.95
C ILE A 362 8.53 -5.77 -6.59
N TYR A 363 7.19 -5.87 -6.47
CA TYR A 363 6.55 -5.60 -5.19
C TYR A 363 6.94 -6.64 -4.13
N THR A 364 7.07 -7.92 -4.49
CA THR A 364 7.42 -8.97 -3.51
C THR A 364 8.79 -8.73 -2.90
N LEU A 365 9.78 -8.34 -3.71
CA LEU A 365 11.12 -8.01 -3.21
C LEU A 365 11.09 -6.80 -2.28
N ALA A 366 10.33 -5.75 -2.63
CA ALA A 366 10.12 -4.60 -1.77
C ALA A 366 9.45 -5.00 -0.45
N THR A 367 8.37 -5.77 -0.50
CA THR A 367 7.63 -6.24 0.68
C THR A 367 8.52 -7.05 1.62
N ILE A 368 9.29 -8.01 1.09
CA ILE A 368 10.24 -8.79 1.89
C ILE A 368 11.27 -7.86 2.54
N ALA A 369 11.81 -6.88 1.81
CA ALA A 369 12.80 -5.97 2.36
C ALA A 369 12.23 -5.13 3.52
N PHE A 370 11.03 -4.57 3.35
CA PHE A 370 10.36 -3.79 4.41
C PHE A 370 9.99 -4.63 5.62
N PHE A 371 9.50 -5.86 5.40
CA PHE A 371 9.21 -6.79 6.50
C PHE A 371 10.48 -7.10 7.30
N LEU A 372 11.58 -7.43 6.61
CA LEU A 372 12.84 -7.77 7.25
C LEU A 372 13.46 -6.58 7.98
N LEU A 373 13.34 -5.35 7.46
CA LEU A 373 13.77 -4.15 8.18
C LEU A 373 12.94 -3.91 9.45
N GLY A 374 11.62 -4.11 9.39
CA GLY A 374 10.74 -4.06 10.56
C GLY A 374 11.13 -5.11 11.60
N ALA A 375 11.38 -6.35 11.18
CA ALA A 375 11.76 -7.45 12.06
C ALA A 375 13.17 -7.30 12.66
N ALA A 376 14.15 -6.89 11.85
CA ALA A 376 15.56 -6.83 12.25
C ALA A 376 15.90 -5.57 13.03
N VAL A 377 15.19 -4.46 12.80
CA VAL A 377 15.44 -3.19 13.47
C VAL A 377 14.32 -2.89 14.46
N LEU A 378 13.10 -2.60 13.98
CA LEU A 378 12.03 -2.09 14.84
C LEU A 378 11.62 -3.08 15.94
N SER A 379 11.50 -4.36 15.61
CA SER A 379 11.16 -5.40 16.59
C SER A 379 12.23 -5.55 17.68
N ARG A 380 13.52 -5.51 17.30
CA ARG A 380 14.65 -5.59 18.24
C ARG A 380 14.76 -4.36 19.14
N GLU A 381 14.37 -3.19 18.64
CA GLU A 381 14.34 -1.94 19.41
C GLU A 381 13.00 -1.72 20.15
N GLY A 382 12.04 -2.64 20.03
CA GLY A 382 10.72 -2.54 20.68
C GLY A 382 9.85 -1.38 20.15
N LEU A 383 10.07 -0.95 18.91
CA LEU A 383 9.35 0.15 18.28
C LEU A 383 8.13 -0.35 17.53
N ASN A 384 6.93 0.13 17.89
CA ASN A 384 5.71 -0.09 17.13
C ASN A 384 5.27 1.20 16.41
N PRO A 385 5.35 1.27 15.06
CA PRO A 385 4.98 2.47 14.31
C PRO A 385 3.49 2.80 14.40
N GLU A 386 3.14 3.79 15.21
CA GLU A 386 1.77 4.26 15.41
C GLU A 386 1.67 5.79 15.56
N GLY A 387 0.44 6.30 15.48
CA GLY A 387 0.12 7.70 15.76
C GLY A 387 0.84 8.71 14.85
N ASN A 388 1.16 9.88 15.43
CA ASN A 388 1.75 11.00 14.69
C ASN A 388 3.27 10.87 14.47
N GLN A 389 3.92 9.97 15.21
CA GLN A 389 5.36 9.70 15.10
C GLN A 389 5.68 8.49 14.21
N MET A 390 4.66 7.89 13.56
CA MET A 390 4.81 6.72 12.70
C MET A 390 5.95 6.88 11.68
N ILE A 391 6.00 7.99 10.94
CA ILE A 391 7.05 8.22 9.94
C ILE A 391 8.44 8.31 10.58
N ARG A 392 8.58 8.94 11.75
CA ARG A 392 9.88 8.99 12.46
C ARG A 392 10.32 7.60 12.90
N MET A 393 9.43 6.85 13.53
CA MET A 393 9.72 5.49 13.98
C MET A 393 10.12 4.58 12.81
N LEU A 394 9.50 4.72 11.65
CA LEU A 394 9.90 4.00 10.44
C LEU A 394 11.30 4.41 9.94
N GLY A 395 11.69 5.67 10.15
CA GLY A 395 13.02 6.18 9.79
C GLY A 395 14.15 5.49 10.53
N GLU A 396 13.90 4.99 11.74
CA GLU A 396 14.89 4.25 12.55
C GLU A 396 15.43 3.01 11.83
N MET A 397 14.65 2.40 10.94
CA MET A 397 15.12 1.27 10.12
C MET A 397 16.34 1.59 9.26
N TYR A 398 16.57 2.87 8.95
CA TYR A 398 17.63 3.33 8.05
C TYR A 398 18.87 3.83 8.80
N VAL A 399 18.75 4.13 10.09
CA VAL A 399 19.85 4.67 10.92
C VAL A 399 21.04 3.71 10.94
N PRO A 400 20.88 2.39 11.16
CA PRO A 400 22.02 1.47 11.16
C PRO A 400 22.75 1.37 9.82
N GLY A 401 22.04 1.51 8.69
CA GLY A 401 22.62 1.35 7.37
C GLY A 401 23.32 2.61 6.84
N PHE A 402 22.74 3.79 7.10
CA PHE A 402 23.17 5.05 6.50
C PHE A 402 23.68 6.10 7.49
N GLY A 403 23.61 5.85 8.80
CA GLY A 403 24.04 6.78 9.83
C GLY A 403 23.41 8.16 9.68
N ALA A 404 24.24 9.20 9.63
CA ALA A 404 23.78 10.59 9.51
C ALA A 404 22.92 10.89 8.26
N MET A 405 23.05 10.10 7.19
CA MET A 405 22.24 10.28 5.98
C MET A 405 20.89 9.57 6.02
N ALA A 406 20.64 8.73 7.03
CA ALA A 406 19.43 7.93 7.15
C ALA A 406 18.16 8.78 7.10
N ARG A 407 18.11 9.83 7.91
CA ARG A 407 16.94 10.73 7.99
C ARG A 407 16.61 11.35 6.64
N THR A 408 17.59 11.93 5.95
CA THR A 408 17.37 12.59 4.65
C THR A 408 16.93 11.60 3.58
N LEU A 409 17.62 10.46 3.48
CA LEU A 409 17.30 9.42 2.51
C LEU A 409 15.91 8.83 2.76
N PHE A 410 15.63 8.50 4.01
CA PHE A 410 14.34 7.95 4.42
C PHE A 410 13.20 8.93 4.16
N LEU A 411 13.31 10.20 4.57
CA LEU A 411 12.21 11.16 4.42
C LEU A 411 11.90 11.47 2.95
N PHE A 412 12.94 11.64 2.12
CA PHE A 412 12.76 11.76 0.67
C PHE A 412 12.06 10.53 0.10
N GLY A 413 12.52 9.36 0.53
CA GLY A 413 11.96 8.09 0.11
C GLY A 413 10.51 7.86 0.55
N ALA A 414 10.20 8.17 1.80
CA ALA A 414 8.87 8.09 2.39
C ALA A 414 7.90 9.01 1.63
N PHE A 415 8.32 10.24 1.33
CA PHE A 415 7.56 11.12 0.43
C PHE A 415 7.36 10.46 -0.93
N ALA A 416 8.44 9.99 -1.58
CA ALA A 416 8.39 9.43 -2.92
C ALA A 416 7.38 8.29 -3.04
N VAL A 417 7.39 7.33 -2.10
CA VAL A 417 6.50 6.16 -2.21
C VAL A 417 5.10 6.36 -1.66
N LEU A 418 4.94 7.12 -0.57
CA LEU A 418 3.59 7.41 -0.07
C LEU A 418 2.85 8.30 -1.07
N TYR A 419 3.54 9.27 -1.67
CA TYR A 419 2.94 10.13 -2.69
C TYR A 419 2.62 9.34 -3.97
N SER A 420 3.53 8.46 -4.45
CA SER A 420 3.24 7.65 -5.64
C SER A 420 2.02 6.76 -5.42
N THR A 421 1.90 6.11 -4.26
CA THR A 421 0.70 5.34 -3.92
C THR A 421 -0.54 6.22 -3.89
N PHE A 422 -0.51 7.34 -3.17
CA PHE A 422 -1.66 8.25 -3.07
C PHE A 422 -2.14 8.72 -4.44
N PHE A 423 -1.21 9.09 -5.32
CA PHE A 423 -1.48 9.56 -6.66
C PHE A 423 -2.11 8.47 -7.54
N VAL A 424 -1.48 7.29 -7.62
CA VAL A 424 -1.96 6.17 -8.45
C VAL A 424 -3.28 5.62 -7.93
N ALA A 425 -3.42 5.42 -6.63
CA ALA A 425 -4.63 4.90 -6.02
C ALA A 425 -5.79 5.88 -6.16
N SER A 426 -5.59 7.19 -6.00
CA SER A 426 -6.63 8.20 -6.26
C SER A 426 -7.12 8.15 -7.71
N ALA A 427 -6.19 8.00 -8.66
CA ALA A 427 -6.51 7.85 -10.08
C ALA A 427 -7.33 6.57 -10.35
N GLY A 428 -6.99 5.46 -9.70
CA GLY A 428 -7.72 4.20 -9.76
C GLY A 428 -9.13 4.32 -9.17
N HIS A 429 -9.26 4.90 -7.97
CA HIS A 429 -10.55 5.10 -7.29
C HIS A 429 -11.49 5.96 -8.13
N ALA A 430 -10.99 7.01 -8.78
CA ALA A 430 -11.80 7.85 -9.67
C ALA A 430 -12.40 7.05 -10.85
N ARG A 431 -11.61 6.16 -11.47
CA ARG A 431 -12.05 5.30 -12.57
C ARG A 431 -13.09 4.27 -12.13
N VAL A 432 -12.79 3.54 -11.07
CA VAL A 432 -13.68 2.48 -10.56
C VAL A 432 -14.96 3.11 -10.00
N GLY A 433 -14.85 4.25 -9.32
CA GLY A 433 -15.99 5.01 -8.80
C GLY A 433 -16.92 5.52 -9.91
N ALA A 434 -16.38 6.06 -11.01
CA ALA A 434 -17.19 6.51 -12.14
C ALA A 434 -17.95 5.34 -12.80
N ASP A 435 -17.28 4.19 -12.93
CA ASP A 435 -17.90 2.95 -13.41
C ASP A 435 -19.00 2.45 -12.46
N ALA A 436 -18.79 2.56 -11.15
CA ALA A 436 -19.79 2.20 -10.16
C ALA A 436 -21.10 2.97 -10.37
N LEU A 437 -21.04 4.27 -10.68
CA LEU A 437 -22.25 5.05 -10.95
C LEU A 437 -23.08 4.47 -12.11
N ILE A 438 -22.42 3.93 -13.14
CA ILE A 438 -23.07 3.25 -14.27
C ILE A 438 -23.69 1.93 -13.81
N ILE A 439 -22.93 1.11 -13.09
CA ILE A 439 -23.37 -0.22 -12.62
C ILE A 439 -24.57 -0.11 -11.66
N PHE A 440 -24.53 0.86 -10.76
CA PHE A 440 -25.63 1.16 -9.83
C PHE A 440 -26.80 1.90 -10.50
N LYS A 441 -26.72 2.17 -11.82
CA LYS A 441 -27.74 2.88 -12.61
C LYS A 441 -28.05 4.30 -12.10
N ILE A 442 -27.07 4.95 -11.47
CA ILE A 442 -27.14 6.37 -11.07
C ILE A 442 -26.96 7.25 -12.30
N ILE A 443 -26.11 6.82 -13.24
CA ILE A 443 -25.94 7.45 -14.55
C ILE A 443 -26.08 6.41 -15.66
N GLU A 444 -26.42 6.89 -16.86
CA GLU A 444 -26.48 6.06 -18.06
C GLU A 444 -25.09 5.63 -18.52
N LYS A 445 -25.01 4.48 -19.19
CA LYS A 445 -23.78 3.98 -19.80
C LYS A 445 -23.43 4.83 -21.03
N ASP A 446 -22.62 5.85 -20.81
CA ASP A 446 -22.13 6.79 -21.81
C ASP A 446 -20.70 7.21 -21.47
N GLU A 447 -19.80 7.18 -22.45
CA GLU A 447 -18.37 7.44 -22.23
C GLU A 447 -18.09 8.91 -21.87
N GLU A 448 -18.86 9.86 -22.38
CA GLU A 448 -18.68 11.28 -22.05
C GLU A 448 -19.08 11.54 -20.60
N LYS A 449 -20.22 10.99 -20.16
CA LYS A 449 -20.67 11.05 -18.77
C LYS A 449 -19.67 10.36 -17.85
N ARG A 450 -19.19 9.17 -18.21
CA ARG A 450 -18.16 8.43 -17.46
C ARG A 450 -16.91 9.28 -17.29
N TRP A 451 -16.40 9.87 -18.36
CA TRP A 451 -15.21 10.71 -18.32
C TRP A 451 -15.38 11.96 -17.45
N ARG A 452 -16.55 12.61 -17.53
CA ARG A 452 -16.89 13.74 -16.65
C ARG A 452 -16.86 13.35 -15.17
N TRP A 453 -17.35 12.17 -14.81
CA TRP A 453 -17.30 11.70 -13.43
C TRP A 453 -15.89 11.31 -12.97
N ILE A 454 -15.07 10.74 -13.86
CA ILE A 454 -13.64 10.52 -13.58
C ILE A 454 -12.95 11.84 -13.24
N TRP A 455 -13.24 12.91 -13.98
CA TRP A 455 -12.73 14.25 -13.67
C TRP A 455 -13.21 14.78 -12.32
N ILE A 456 -14.52 14.67 -12.03
CA ILE A 456 -15.10 15.12 -10.76
C ILE A 456 -14.44 14.37 -9.60
N PHE A 457 -14.34 13.04 -9.67
CA PHE A 457 -13.73 12.23 -8.63
C PHE A 457 -12.22 12.45 -8.50
N SER A 458 -11.52 12.69 -9.62
CA SER A 458 -10.10 13.05 -9.59
C SER A 458 -9.85 14.38 -8.89
N ALA A 459 -10.77 15.35 -9.00
CA ALA A 459 -10.70 16.59 -8.24
C ALA A 459 -11.11 16.39 -6.78
N LEU A 460 -12.16 15.62 -6.52
CA LEU A 460 -12.84 15.53 -5.22
C LEU A 460 -12.15 14.57 -4.23
N PHE A 461 -11.77 13.36 -4.66
CA PHE A 461 -11.30 12.33 -3.73
C PHE A 461 -10.05 12.71 -2.95
N PRO A 462 -9.04 13.41 -3.49
CA PRO A 462 -7.91 13.86 -2.69
C PRO A 462 -8.32 14.75 -1.51
N PHE A 463 -9.34 15.61 -1.67
CA PHE A 463 -9.88 16.42 -0.58
C PHE A 463 -10.75 15.62 0.40
N VAL A 464 -11.46 14.59 -0.07
CA VAL A 464 -12.17 13.66 0.83
C VAL A 464 -11.16 12.94 1.72
N CYS A 465 -10.05 12.47 1.16
CA CYS A 465 -8.97 11.82 1.89
C CYS A 465 -8.34 12.77 2.92
N LEU A 466 -8.06 14.02 2.52
CA LEU A 466 -7.58 15.06 3.42
C LEU A 466 -8.56 15.30 4.58
N GLY A 467 -9.86 15.42 4.29
CA GLY A 467 -10.90 15.57 5.29
C GLY A 467 -10.87 14.44 6.31
N ILE A 468 -10.82 13.19 5.85
CA ILE A 468 -10.73 12.01 6.74
C ILE A 468 -9.48 12.08 7.62
N TYR A 469 -8.32 12.45 7.06
CA TYR A 469 -7.09 12.60 7.84
C TYR A 469 -7.22 13.67 8.93
N CYS A 470 -7.79 14.83 8.61
CA CYS A 470 -8.00 15.91 9.58
C CYS A 470 -8.84 15.48 10.80
N PHE A 471 -9.78 14.55 10.62
CA PHE A 471 -10.64 14.06 11.71
C PHE A 471 -10.05 12.87 12.47
N VAL A 472 -9.42 11.90 11.80
CA VAL A 472 -9.00 10.64 12.44
C VAL A 472 -7.57 10.68 12.94
N GLN A 473 -6.67 11.39 12.25
CA GLN A 473 -5.26 11.62 12.65
C GLN A 473 -4.47 10.35 13.04
N ALA A 474 -4.87 9.18 12.55
CA ALA A 474 -4.23 7.90 12.83
C ALA A 474 -3.90 7.16 11.51
N PRO A 475 -2.81 7.53 10.82
CA PRO A 475 -2.46 6.97 9.51
C PRO A 475 -2.40 5.44 9.48
N ALA A 476 -1.67 4.83 10.42
CA ALA A 476 -1.54 3.37 10.49
C ALA A 476 -2.88 2.65 10.67
N TYR A 477 -3.75 3.20 11.53
CA TYR A 477 -5.08 2.66 11.76
C TYR A 477 -5.94 2.72 10.49
N LEU A 478 -5.98 3.86 9.81
CA LEU A 478 -6.74 4.04 8.56
C LEU A 478 -6.29 3.05 7.47
N VAL A 479 -4.99 2.83 7.34
CA VAL A 479 -4.40 1.87 6.39
C VAL A 479 -4.80 0.43 6.75
N LEU A 480 -4.62 0.02 8.01
CA LEU A 480 -4.94 -1.33 8.46
C LEU A 480 -6.45 -1.64 8.44
N ALA A 481 -7.31 -0.67 8.77
CA ALA A 481 -8.75 -0.82 8.75
C ALA A 481 -9.27 -1.11 7.32
N SER A 482 -8.73 -0.41 6.31
CA SER A 482 -8.98 -0.76 4.91
C SER A 482 -8.42 -2.13 4.54
N GLY A 483 -7.23 -2.48 5.06
CA GLY A 483 -6.62 -3.80 4.91
C GLY A 483 -7.54 -4.94 5.32
N VAL A 484 -8.25 -4.80 6.45
CA VAL A 484 -9.25 -5.78 6.89
C VAL A 484 -10.37 -5.94 5.85
N MET A 485 -10.94 -4.82 5.38
CA MET A 485 -12.02 -4.87 4.40
C MET A 485 -11.58 -5.52 3.07
N GLN A 486 -10.34 -5.25 2.66
CA GLN A 486 -9.76 -5.85 1.46
C GLN A 486 -9.47 -7.33 1.65
N ALA A 487 -8.93 -7.75 2.80
CA ALA A 487 -8.70 -9.16 3.11
C ALA A 487 -9.98 -10.01 3.03
N ILE A 488 -11.11 -9.45 3.45
CA ILE A 488 -12.43 -10.09 3.33
C ILE A 488 -12.94 -10.10 1.87
N MET A 489 -12.62 -9.07 1.07
CA MET A 489 -12.97 -9.02 -0.36
C MET A 489 -12.21 -10.05 -1.19
N LEU A 490 -10.95 -10.34 -0.85
CA LEU A 490 -10.07 -11.25 -1.61
C LEU A 490 -10.70 -12.62 -1.91
N PRO A 491 -11.28 -13.37 -0.94
CA PRO A 491 -11.97 -14.62 -1.25
C PRO A 491 -13.10 -14.46 -2.27
N MET A 492 -13.85 -13.36 -2.20
CA MET A 492 -14.98 -13.11 -3.11
C MET A 492 -14.47 -12.88 -4.54
N LEU A 493 -13.38 -12.12 -4.69
CA LEU A 493 -12.70 -11.93 -5.98
C LEU A 493 -12.10 -13.24 -6.50
N GLY A 494 -11.51 -14.05 -5.62
CA GLY A 494 -11.01 -15.39 -5.96
C GLY A 494 -12.12 -16.26 -6.56
N LEU A 495 -13.28 -16.35 -5.91
CA LEU A 495 -14.44 -17.09 -6.42
C LEU A 495 -14.98 -16.48 -7.73
N ALA A 496 -15.02 -15.15 -7.85
CA ALA A 496 -15.38 -14.49 -9.10
C ALA A 496 -14.43 -14.86 -10.25
N THR A 497 -13.13 -14.97 -10.00
CA THR A 497 -12.17 -15.40 -11.03
C THR A 497 -12.34 -16.84 -11.46
N LEU A 498 -12.70 -17.75 -10.55
CA LEU A 498 -13.06 -19.12 -10.94
C LEU A 498 -14.29 -19.12 -11.85
N TYR A 499 -15.29 -18.28 -11.52
CA TYR A 499 -16.45 -18.10 -12.40
C TYR A 499 -16.02 -17.61 -13.79
N PHE A 500 -15.15 -16.61 -13.89
CA PHE A 500 -14.64 -16.13 -15.18
C PHE A 500 -13.88 -17.24 -15.93
N ARG A 501 -13.01 -17.96 -15.24
CA ARG A 501 -12.19 -19.04 -15.78
C ARG A 501 -13.03 -20.17 -16.39
N TYR A 502 -14.08 -20.61 -15.70
CA TYR A 502 -14.84 -21.79 -16.11
C TYR A 502 -16.11 -21.49 -16.91
N TYR A 503 -16.69 -20.29 -16.78
CA TYR A 503 -17.97 -19.95 -17.43
C TYR A 503 -17.89 -18.83 -18.46
N ARG A 504 -16.84 -17.99 -18.44
CA ARG A 504 -16.70 -16.84 -19.35
C ARG A 504 -15.48 -16.91 -20.27
N CYS A 505 -14.52 -17.78 -19.98
CA CYS A 505 -13.30 -17.92 -20.77
C CYS A 505 -13.58 -18.56 -22.14
N ASP A 506 -13.07 -17.96 -23.22
CA ASP A 506 -13.15 -18.56 -24.54
C ASP A 506 -12.22 -19.79 -24.62
N PRO A 507 -12.71 -20.97 -25.06
CA PRO A 507 -11.92 -22.20 -25.10
C PRO A 507 -10.62 -22.09 -25.90
N ARG A 508 -10.55 -21.22 -26.91
CA ARG A 508 -9.36 -21.03 -27.75
C ARG A 508 -8.18 -20.47 -26.97
N ILE A 509 -8.44 -19.67 -25.93
CA ILE A 509 -7.43 -18.94 -25.13
C ILE A 509 -7.33 -19.46 -23.69
N ALA A 510 -8.07 -20.53 -23.37
CA ALA A 510 -8.10 -21.13 -22.06
C ALA A 510 -6.69 -21.61 -21.62
N PRO A 511 -6.21 -21.21 -20.42
CA PRO A 511 -5.02 -21.80 -19.83
C PRO A 511 -5.08 -23.34 -19.68
N GLY A 512 -3.93 -23.95 -19.41
CA GLY A 512 -3.81 -25.40 -19.16
C GLY A 512 -4.05 -25.78 -17.69
N LYS A 513 -4.06 -27.08 -17.39
CA LYS A 513 -4.34 -27.63 -16.05
C LYS A 513 -3.40 -27.17 -14.95
N SER A 514 -2.12 -26.93 -15.26
CA SER A 514 -1.15 -26.40 -14.29
C SER A 514 -1.55 -25.00 -13.81
N TRP A 515 -2.10 -24.18 -14.70
CA TRP A 515 -2.61 -22.87 -14.33
C TRP A 515 -3.84 -22.96 -13.44
N ASP A 516 -4.74 -23.90 -13.74
CA ASP A 516 -5.92 -24.16 -12.90
C ASP A 516 -5.52 -24.57 -11.49
N PHE A 517 -4.50 -25.42 -11.34
CA PHE A 517 -3.97 -25.79 -10.03
C PHE A 517 -3.52 -24.57 -9.22
N PHE A 518 -2.71 -23.68 -9.81
CA PHE A 518 -2.25 -22.48 -9.11
C PHE A 518 -3.36 -21.46 -8.85
N LEU A 519 -4.33 -21.34 -9.75
CA LEU A 519 -5.51 -20.51 -9.53
C LEU A 519 -6.32 -21.04 -8.34
N TRP A 520 -6.57 -22.34 -8.26
CA TRP A 520 -7.26 -22.95 -7.12
C TRP A 520 -6.46 -22.80 -5.83
N LEU A 521 -5.14 -23.01 -5.87
CA LEU A 521 -4.26 -22.77 -4.72
C LEU A 521 -4.38 -21.32 -4.23
N SER A 522 -4.42 -20.36 -5.15
CA SER A 522 -4.64 -18.95 -4.83
C SER A 522 -5.97 -18.73 -4.14
N VAL A 523 -7.07 -19.22 -4.72
CA VAL A 523 -8.41 -19.04 -4.16
C VAL A 523 -8.54 -19.68 -2.78
N VAL A 524 -7.97 -20.87 -2.57
CA VAL A 524 -7.94 -21.53 -1.25
C VAL A 524 -7.14 -20.71 -0.24
N GLY A 525 -5.97 -20.19 -0.62
CA GLY A 525 -5.18 -19.32 0.25
C GLY A 525 -5.90 -18.02 0.61
N LEU A 526 -6.59 -17.40 -0.36
CA LEU A 526 -7.41 -16.21 -0.13
C LEU A 526 -8.61 -16.50 0.79
N LEU A 527 -9.30 -17.62 0.58
CA LEU A 527 -10.38 -18.08 1.47
C LEU A 527 -9.88 -18.30 2.89
N PHE A 528 -8.73 -18.97 3.05
CA PHE A 528 -8.15 -19.21 4.37
C PHE A 528 -7.83 -17.90 5.09
N ALA A 529 -7.16 -16.95 4.42
CA ALA A 529 -6.80 -15.67 5.02
C ALA A 529 -8.05 -14.84 5.39
N GLY A 530 -9.02 -14.71 4.48
CA GLY A 530 -10.24 -13.95 4.72
C GLY A 530 -11.12 -14.56 5.82
N LEU A 531 -11.34 -15.88 5.80
CA LEU A 531 -12.16 -16.55 6.82
C LEU A 531 -11.50 -16.54 8.20
N SER A 532 -10.17 -16.70 8.27
CA SER A 532 -9.44 -16.63 9.54
C SER A 532 -9.58 -15.24 10.16
N LEU A 533 -9.47 -14.17 9.36
CA LEU A 533 -9.63 -12.81 9.83
C LEU A 533 -11.05 -12.52 10.33
N VAL A 534 -12.08 -12.95 9.59
CA VAL A 534 -13.48 -12.84 10.03
C VAL A 534 -13.70 -13.61 11.32
N GLY A 535 -13.16 -14.82 11.43
CA GLY A 535 -13.25 -15.65 12.63
C GLY A 535 -12.68 -14.94 13.85
N ILE A 536 -11.47 -14.39 13.74
CA ILE A 536 -10.83 -13.65 14.84
C ILE A 536 -11.66 -12.41 15.23
N LYS A 537 -12.12 -11.62 14.24
CA LYS A 537 -12.93 -10.43 14.52
C LYS A 537 -14.27 -10.73 15.16
N LEU A 538 -14.88 -11.87 14.83
CA LEU A 538 -16.10 -12.33 15.50
C LEU A 538 -15.80 -12.77 16.93
N MET A 539 -14.68 -13.46 17.18
CA MET A 539 -14.27 -13.83 18.54
C MET A 539 -14.08 -12.59 19.41
N ASP A 540 -13.43 -11.54 18.89
CA ASP A 540 -13.26 -10.26 19.60
C ASP A 540 -14.60 -9.56 19.91
N LEU A 541 -15.60 -9.69 19.04
CA LEU A 541 -16.91 -9.07 19.21
C LEU A 541 -17.77 -9.77 20.29
N PHE A 542 -17.50 -11.06 20.53
CA PHE A 542 -18.26 -11.90 21.47
C PHE A 542 -17.50 -12.22 22.78
N ALA A 543 -16.26 -11.73 22.91
CA ALA A 543 -15.48 -11.74 24.14
C ALA A 543 -15.80 -10.50 24.99
#